data_AF-A0A8J5WAE1-F1
#
_entry.id   AF-A0A8J5WAE1-F1
#
_cell.length_a   1.000
_cell.length_b   1.000
_cell.length_c   1.000
_cell.angle_alpha   90.00
_cell.angle_beta   90.00
_cell.angle_gamma   90.00
#
_symmetry.space_group_name_H-M   'P 1'
#
loop_
_entity.id
_entity.type
_entity.pdbx_description
1 polymer ?
#
loop_
_entity_poly.entity_id
_entity_poly.type
_entity_poly.pdbx_seq_one_letter_code
_entity_poly.pdbx_strand_id
1 'polypeptide(L)'
;MAAPRVSCGSLLQELQVLWGEIGQNEAERDRMMLQLEEDCLNVYRKKVEQTRKQKEDLIEALSFGQSDIDRILSALGEQEAFSRVEKLGGTLMEQLTNVEPVLEDLRRRRDERVKDFTVVQLEIVRLHAEISGTIDQGHPAAPLVDETNLSLSRLGELKRQLNELQTEKVVYLL
;
A
#
# COMPACT_ATOMS: atom_id res chain seq x y z
N MET A 1 -35.36 26.76 3.25
CA MET A 1 -36.15 26.26 2.10
C MET A 1 -35.18 25.96 0.97
N ALA A 2 -35.11 24.71 0.52
CA ALA A 2 -34.31 24.36 -0.67
C ALA A 2 -35.04 24.88 -1.92
N ALA A 3 -34.32 25.50 -2.85
CA ALA A 3 -34.90 25.94 -4.13
C ALA A 3 -35.51 24.72 -4.87
N PRO A 4 -36.60 24.91 -5.64
CA PRO A 4 -37.21 23.82 -6.38
C PRO A 4 -36.15 23.18 -7.29
N ARG A 5 -36.00 21.85 -7.22
CA ARG A 5 -35.07 21.14 -8.10
C ARG A 5 -35.60 21.21 -9.52
N VAL A 6 -34.96 22.04 -10.34
CA VAL A 6 -35.18 22.08 -11.78
C VAL A 6 -34.59 20.80 -12.38
N SER A 7 -35.37 20.11 -13.22
CA SER A 7 -34.94 18.92 -13.94
C SER A 7 -34.77 19.22 -15.44
N CYS A 8 -34.00 18.39 -16.14
CA CYS A 8 -33.92 18.49 -17.60
C CYS A 8 -35.31 18.38 -18.24
N GLY A 9 -36.17 17.50 -17.73
CA GLY A 9 -37.54 17.32 -18.23
C GLY A 9 -38.42 18.56 -18.07
N SER A 10 -38.36 19.25 -16.93
CA SER A 10 -39.14 20.48 -16.71
C SER A 10 -38.68 21.63 -17.60
N LEU A 11 -37.37 21.77 -17.83
CA LEU A 11 -36.83 22.80 -18.74
C LEU A 11 -37.17 22.49 -20.20
N LEU A 12 -37.12 21.21 -20.58
CA LEU A 12 -37.51 20.78 -21.92
C LEU A 12 -38.98 21.09 -22.21
N GLN A 13 -39.85 20.84 -21.23
CA GLN A 13 -41.28 21.13 -21.36
C GLN A 13 -41.53 22.65 -21.47
N GLU A 14 -40.85 23.46 -20.67
CA GLU A 14 -40.91 24.92 -20.77
C GLU A 14 -40.43 25.41 -22.15
N LEU A 15 -39.32 24.88 -22.66
CA LEU A 15 -38.80 25.19 -23.99
C LEU A 15 -39.79 24.83 -25.10
N GLN A 16 -40.47 23.69 -25.00
CA GLN A 16 -41.49 23.27 -25.96
C GLN A 16 -42.72 24.19 -25.96
N VAL A 17 -43.16 24.66 -24.80
CA VAL A 17 -44.25 25.65 -24.68
C VAL A 17 -43.82 26.96 -25.35
N LEU A 18 -42.63 27.48 -25.02
CA LEU A 18 -42.10 28.72 -25.60
C LEU A 18 -41.95 28.63 -27.13
N TRP A 19 -41.45 27.50 -27.64
CA TRP A 19 -41.39 27.27 -29.08
C TRP A 19 -42.76 27.31 -29.75
N GLY A 20 -43.80 26.81 -29.07
CA GLY A 20 -45.19 26.91 -29.51
C GLY A 20 -45.68 28.36 -29.55
N GLU A 21 -45.38 29.15 -28.52
CA GLU A 21 -45.77 30.56 -28.41
C GLU A 21 -45.11 31.46 -29.46
N ILE A 22 -43.81 31.28 -29.72
CA ILE A 22 -43.07 32.10 -30.70
C ILE A 22 -43.18 31.60 -32.14
N GLY A 23 -43.80 30.43 -32.36
CA GLY A 23 -43.93 29.84 -33.69
C GLY A 23 -42.61 29.32 -34.29
N GLN A 24 -41.72 28.77 -33.46
CA GLN A 24 -40.46 28.17 -33.93
C GLN A 24 -40.74 27.07 -34.96
N ASN A 25 -40.00 27.03 -36.09
CA ASN A 25 -40.21 25.99 -37.09
C ASN A 25 -39.69 24.61 -36.62
N GLU A 26 -40.30 23.54 -37.15
CA GLU A 26 -40.01 22.16 -36.74
C GLU A 26 -38.55 21.76 -36.97
N ALA A 27 -37.96 22.14 -38.10
CA ALA A 27 -36.56 21.82 -38.41
C ALA A 27 -35.56 22.45 -37.42
N GLU A 28 -35.84 23.66 -36.93
CA GLU A 28 -35.04 24.31 -35.89
C GLU A 28 -35.25 23.67 -34.52
N ARG A 29 -36.49 23.28 -34.18
CA ARG A 29 -36.77 22.52 -32.96
C ARG A 29 -36.00 21.20 -32.95
N ASP A 30 -36.05 20.43 -34.04
CA ASP A 30 -35.32 19.17 -34.19
C ASP A 30 -33.81 19.36 -34.07
N ARG A 31 -33.27 20.41 -34.72
CA ARG A 31 -31.85 20.76 -34.61
C ARG A 31 -31.45 21.07 -33.16
N MET A 32 -32.24 21.89 -32.46
CA MET A 32 -31.97 22.24 -31.06
C MET A 32 -32.09 21.03 -30.14
N MET A 33 -33.06 20.14 -30.38
CA MET A 33 -33.21 18.88 -29.64
C MET A 33 -31.98 17.99 -29.80
N LEU A 34 -31.51 17.76 -31.03
CA LEU A 34 -30.30 16.99 -31.28
C LEU A 34 -29.06 17.61 -30.60
N GLN A 35 -28.95 18.95 -30.63
CA GLN A 35 -27.86 19.65 -29.95
C GLN A 35 -27.90 19.43 -28.42
N LEU A 36 -29.07 19.51 -27.80
CA LEU A 36 -29.23 19.27 -26.37
C LEU A 36 -28.86 17.83 -25.99
N GLU A 37 -29.27 16.85 -26.80
CA GLU A 37 -28.90 15.45 -26.62
C GLU A 37 -27.39 15.25 -26.73
N GLU A 38 -26.77 15.83 -27.76
CA GLU A 38 -25.32 15.74 -27.97
C GLU A 38 -24.54 16.41 -26.82
N ASP A 39 -24.94 17.60 -26.38
CA ASP A 39 -24.33 18.31 -25.26
C ASP A 39 -24.45 17.50 -23.96
N CYS A 40 -25.61 16.89 -23.71
CA CYS A 40 -25.85 16.03 -22.55
C CYS A 40 -24.94 14.78 -22.59
N LEU A 41 -24.85 14.11 -23.74
CA LEU A 41 -23.96 12.98 -23.95
C LEU A 41 -22.49 13.35 -23.77
N ASN A 42 -22.08 14.53 -24.23
CA ASN A 42 -20.72 15.04 -24.07
C ASN A 42 -20.36 15.24 -22.60
N VAL A 43 -21.28 15.76 -21.79
CA VAL A 43 -21.10 15.88 -20.33
C VAL A 43 -20.94 14.50 -19.68
N TYR A 44 -21.81 13.54 -20.00
CA TYR A 44 -21.70 12.19 -19.46
C TYR A 44 -20.39 11.52 -19.86
N ARG A 45 -20.00 11.58 -21.14
CA ARG A 45 -18.75 11.00 -21.66
C ARG A 45 -17.54 11.57 -20.91
N LYS A 46 -17.50 12.89 -20.72
CA LYS A 46 -16.44 13.56 -19.96
C LYS A 46 -16.38 13.08 -18.50
N LYS A 47 -17.53 12.90 -17.85
CA LYS A 47 -17.58 12.41 -16.46
C LYS A 47 -17.15 10.95 -16.37
N VAL A 48 -17.58 10.10 -17.29
CA VAL A 48 -17.13 8.71 -17.36
C VAL A 48 -15.62 8.63 -17.56
N GLU A 49 -15.06 9.42 -18.47
CA GLU A 49 -13.62 9.46 -18.71
C GLU A 49 -12.84 9.93 -17.48
N GLN A 50 -13.31 11.00 -16.82
CA GLN A 50 -12.72 11.49 -15.59
C GLN A 50 -12.70 10.41 -14.49
N THR A 51 -13.82 9.70 -14.29
CA THR A 51 -13.90 8.62 -13.29
C THR A 51 -13.05 7.41 -13.67
N ARG A 52 -12.94 7.08 -14.97
CA ARG A 52 -12.06 6.03 -15.46
C ARG A 52 -10.61 6.34 -15.13
N LYS A 53 -10.16 7.57 -15.41
CA LYS A 53 -8.81 8.00 -15.05
C LYS A 53 -8.57 7.94 -13.55
N GLN A 54 -9.49 8.43 -12.73
CA GLN A 54 -9.39 8.32 -11.27
C GLN A 54 -9.26 6.88 -10.80
N LYS A 55 -9.98 5.94 -11.42
CA LYS A 55 -9.87 4.51 -11.13
C LYS A 55 -8.47 3.97 -11.48
N GLU A 56 -7.91 4.36 -12.62
CA GLU A 56 -6.55 3.97 -13.04
C GLU A 56 -5.50 4.50 -12.06
N ASP A 57 -5.59 5.77 -11.68
CA ASP A 57 -4.69 6.39 -10.68
C ASP A 57 -4.75 5.64 -9.32
N LEU A 58 -5.96 5.22 -8.89
CA LEU A 58 -6.13 4.43 -7.66
C LEU A 58 -5.50 3.04 -7.76
N ILE A 59 -5.66 2.35 -8.90
CA ILE A 59 -5.05 1.02 -9.13
C ILE A 59 -3.53 1.13 -9.13
N GLU A 60 -2.99 2.16 -9.76
CA GLU A 60 -1.55 2.41 -9.78
C GLU A 60 -1.01 2.63 -8.36
N ALA A 61 -1.62 3.53 -7.58
CA ALA A 61 -1.25 3.78 -6.19
C ALA A 61 -1.32 2.52 -5.32
N LEU A 62 -2.36 1.70 -5.50
CA LEU A 62 -2.49 0.41 -4.82
C LEU A 62 -1.36 -0.55 -5.19
N SER A 63 -0.93 -0.58 -6.44
CA SER A 63 0.13 -1.49 -6.88
C SER A 63 1.50 -1.15 -6.27
N PHE A 64 1.79 0.14 -6.09
CA PHE A 64 2.97 0.60 -5.35
C PHE A 64 2.90 0.17 -3.88
N GLY A 65 1.78 0.40 -3.21
CA GLY A 65 1.59 -0.01 -1.82
C GLY A 65 1.71 -1.53 -1.62
N GLN A 66 1.10 -2.31 -2.51
CA GLN A 66 1.19 -3.78 -2.50
C GLN A 66 2.63 -4.26 -2.71
N SER A 67 3.38 -3.62 -3.61
CA SER A 67 4.78 -3.98 -3.85
C SER A 67 5.66 -3.73 -2.61
N ASP A 68 5.41 -2.64 -1.88
CA ASP A 68 6.12 -2.36 -0.62
C ASP A 68 5.74 -3.35 0.48
N ILE A 69 4.46 -3.70 0.59
CA ILE A 69 3.96 -4.75 1.50
C ILE A 69 4.67 -6.08 1.20
N ASP A 70 4.65 -6.51 -0.07
CA ASP A 70 5.26 -7.77 -0.51
C ASP A 70 6.76 -7.80 -0.22
N ARG A 71 7.46 -6.69 -0.45
CA ARG A 71 8.89 -6.56 -0.16
C ARG A 71 9.19 -6.75 1.33
N ILE A 72 8.44 -6.12 2.22
CA ILE A 72 8.65 -6.26 3.67
C ILE A 72 8.30 -7.68 4.12
N LEU A 73 7.21 -8.25 3.60
CA LEU A 73 6.82 -9.63 3.89
C LEU A 73 7.85 -10.65 3.40
N SER A 74 8.45 -10.46 2.23
CA SER A 74 9.56 -11.29 1.75
C SER A 74 10.73 -11.25 2.72
N ALA A 75 11.15 -10.05 3.13
CA ALA A 75 12.25 -9.87 4.07
C ALA A 75 11.94 -10.56 5.42
N LEU A 76 10.72 -10.42 5.94
CA LEU A 76 10.28 -11.06 7.17
C LEU A 76 10.08 -12.58 7.04
N GLY A 77 9.98 -13.12 5.82
CA GLY A 77 9.61 -14.51 5.56
C GLY A 77 8.13 -14.81 5.88
N GLU A 78 7.24 -13.83 5.78
CA GLU A 78 5.85 -13.88 6.26
C GLU A 78 4.79 -13.84 5.13
N GLN A 79 5.20 -14.03 3.86
CA GLN A 79 4.32 -13.92 2.68
C GLN A 79 3.09 -14.85 2.72
N GLU A 80 3.25 -16.12 3.11
CA GLU A 80 2.14 -17.08 3.10
C GLU A 80 1.09 -16.77 4.18
N ALA A 81 1.52 -16.26 5.34
CA ALA A 81 0.64 -15.91 6.45
C ALA A 81 -0.25 -14.71 6.13
N PHE A 82 0.30 -13.73 5.40
CA PHE A 82 -0.39 -12.49 5.04
C PHE A 82 -1.48 -12.72 3.98
N SER A 83 -1.19 -13.54 2.97
CA SER A 83 -2.08 -13.80 1.82
C SER A 83 -3.46 -14.36 2.19
N ARG A 84 -3.59 -14.95 3.39
CA ARG A 84 -4.80 -15.65 3.86
C ARG A 84 -5.73 -14.78 4.71
N VAL A 85 -5.27 -13.63 5.22
CA VAL A 85 -6.02 -12.81 6.21
C VAL A 85 -6.25 -11.38 5.73
N GLU A 86 -5.36 -10.79 4.92
CA GLU A 86 -5.32 -9.35 4.66
C GLU A 86 -5.47 -8.98 3.17
N LYS A 87 -6.30 -9.70 2.40
CA LYS A 87 -6.77 -9.09 1.15
C LYS A 87 -7.58 -7.86 1.54
N LEU A 88 -7.01 -6.68 1.27
CA LEU A 88 -7.67 -5.38 1.36
C LEU A 88 -9.03 -5.53 0.67
N GLY A 89 -10.08 -5.81 1.44
CA GLY A 89 -11.42 -6.05 0.92
C GLY A 89 -12.10 -4.72 0.58
N GLY A 90 -13.19 -4.76 -0.18
CA GLY A 90 -14.00 -3.57 -0.47
C GLY A 90 -13.61 -2.85 -1.75
N THR A 91 -13.96 -1.57 -1.81
CA THR A 91 -13.75 -0.67 -2.96
C THR A 91 -12.29 -0.21 -3.04
N LEU A 92 -11.85 0.26 -4.22
CA LEU A 92 -10.47 0.74 -4.41
C LEU A 92 -10.08 1.86 -3.42
N MET A 93 -11.01 2.74 -3.05
CA MET A 93 -10.74 3.77 -2.05
C MET A 93 -10.56 3.17 -0.66
N GLU A 94 -11.41 2.24 -0.24
CA GLU A 94 -11.28 1.54 1.05
C GLU A 94 -9.98 0.74 1.12
N GLN A 95 -9.62 0.06 0.02
CA GLN A 95 -8.33 -0.62 -0.09
C GLN A 95 -7.17 0.36 0.10
N LEU A 96 -7.20 1.51 -0.58
CA LEU A 96 -6.11 2.49 -0.50
C LEU A 96 -5.98 3.07 0.92
N THR A 97 -7.10 3.31 1.61
CA THR A 97 -7.08 3.78 3.01
C THR A 97 -6.46 2.76 3.98
N ASN A 98 -6.52 1.47 3.64
CA ASN A 98 -5.97 0.41 4.47
C ASN A 98 -4.49 0.09 4.17
N VAL A 99 -3.92 0.60 3.08
CA VAL A 99 -2.50 0.36 2.73
C VAL A 99 -1.55 0.92 3.79
N GLU A 100 -1.71 2.18 4.21
CA GLU A 100 -0.76 2.80 5.13
C GLU A 100 -0.76 2.15 6.53
N PRO A 101 -1.93 1.86 7.17
CA PRO A 101 -1.94 1.14 8.45
C PRO A 101 -1.24 -0.22 8.40
N VAL A 102 -1.39 -0.95 7.30
CA VAL A 102 -0.72 -2.25 7.08
C VAL A 102 0.79 -2.05 6.93
N LEU A 103 1.22 -1.06 6.16
CA LEU A 103 2.63 -0.74 6.00
C LEU A 103 3.27 -0.29 7.33
N GLU A 104 2.60 0.50 8.15
CA GLU A 104 3.07 0.89 9.47
C GLU A 104 3.30 -0.33 10.38
N ASP A 105 2.34 -1.26 10.41
CA ASP A 105 2.46 -2.50 11.17
C ASP A 105 3.65 -3.36 10.71
N LEU A 106 3.77 -3.54 9.39
CA LEU A 106 4.87 -4.31 8.79
C LEU A 106 6.24 -3.67 9.02
N ARG A 107 6.34 -2.34 8.89
CA ARG A 107 7.56 -1.59 9.19
C ARG A 107 7.95 -1.75 10.66
N ARG A 108 6.98 -1.65 11.58
CA ARG A 108 7.22 -1.88 13.02
C ARG A 108 7.77 -3.27 13.30
N ARG A 109 7.14 -4.32 12.75
CA ARG A 109 7.62 -5.71 12.89
C ARG A 109 9.02 -5.90 12.32
N ARG A 110 9.31 -5.29 11.18
CA ARG A 110 10.65 -5.30 10.57
C ARG A 110 11.69 -4.65 11.48
N ASP A 111 11.42 -3.47 12.00
CA ASP A 111 12.34 -2.76 12.89
C ASP A 111 12.61 -3.53 14.20
N GLU A 112 11.58 -4.16 14.77
CA GLU A 112 11.72 -5.08 15.90
C GLU A 112 12.63 -6.26 15.56
N ARG A 113 12.43 -6.87 14.38
CA ARG A 113 13.24 -8.00 13.93
C ARG A 113 14.69 -7.60 13.67
N VAL A 114 14.95 -6.42 13.12
CA VAL A 114 16.32 -5.88 12.94
C VAL A 114 17.03 -5.74 14.29
N LYS A 115 16.32 -5.26 15.33
CA LYS A 115 16.89 -5.19 16.69
C LYS A 115 17.27 -6.58 17.22
N ASP A 116 16.40 -7.57 17.06
CA ASP A 116 16.69 -8.95 17.48
C ASP A 116 17.94 -9.52 16.79
N PHE A 117 18.06 -9.32 15.47
CA PHE A 117 19.24 -9.72 14.70
C PHE A 117 20.50 -9.01 15.19
N THR A 118 20.42 -7.69 15.42
CA THR A 118 21.55 -6.88 15.89
C THR A 118 22.07 -7.41 17.22
N VAL A 119 21.17 -7.71 18.17
CA VAL A 119 21.55 -8.25 19.49
C VAL A 119 22.27 -9.59 19.37
N VAL A 120 21.71 -10.54 18.60
CA VAL A 120 22.31 -11.87 18.43
C VAL A 120 23.66 -11.79 17.73
N GLN A 121 23.77 -11.02 16.65
CA GLN A 121 25.02 -10.88 15.91
C GLN A 121 26.10 -10.16 16.71
N LEU A 122 25.75 -9.13 17.49
CA LEU A 122 26.70 -8.43 18.35
C LEU A 122 27.30 -9.38 19.39
N GLU A 123 26.46 -10.24 19.96
CA GLU A 123 26.89 -11.25 20.91
C GLU A 123 27.83 -12.29 20.28
N ILE A 124 27.52 -12.75 19.06
CA ILE A 124 28.38 -13.65 18.28
C ILE A 124 29.75 -12.99 18.04
N VAL A 125 29.78 -11.74 17.59
CA VAL A 125 31.03 -10.99 17.35
C VAL A 125 31.85 -10.85 18.64
N ARG A 126 31.18 -10.51 19.75
CA ARG A 126 31.82 -10.41 21.06
C ARG A 126 32.48 -11.72 21.49
N LEU A 127 31.76 -12.83 21.40
CA LEU A 127 32.30 -14.14 21.78
C LEU A 127 33.47 -14.57 20.90
N HIS A 128 33.42 -14.33 19.60
CA HIS A 128 34.57 -14.61 18.72
C HIS A 128 35.81 -13.82 19.12
N ALA A 129 35.67 -12.54 19.46
CA ALA A 129 36.78 -11.70 19.90
C ALA A 129 37.36 -12.17 21.24
N GLU A 130 36.50 -12.58 22.18
CA GLU A 130 36.90 -13.18 23.46
C GLU A 130 37.66 -14.50 23.27
N ILE A 131 37.14 -15.41 22.43
CA ILE A 131 37.75 -16.72 22.16
C ILE A 131 39.10 -16.55 21.45
N SER A 132 39.23 -15.58 20.54
CA SER A 132 40.46 -15.32 19.78
C SER A 132 41.54 -14.59 20.60
N GLY A 133 41.24 -14.19 21.83
CA GLY A 133 42.17 -13.43 22.69
C GLY A 133 42.44 -12.00 22.21
N THR A 134 41.71 -11.52 21.20
CA THR A 134 41.78 -10.14 20.68
C THR A 134 40.86 -9.23 21.50
N ILE A 135 41.10 -9.15 22.81
CA ILE A 135 40.39 -8.19 23.66
C ILE A 135 41.22 -6.91 23.64
N ASP A 136 41.05 -6.09 22.60
CA ASP A 136 41.45 -4.69 22.66
C ASP A 136 40.25 -3.85 23.14
N GLN A 137 40.52 -2.86 23.98
CA GLN A 137 39.59 -2.28 24.93
C GLN A 137 38.48 -1.41 24.30
N GLY A 138 37.49 -2.03 23.65
CA GLY A 138 36.31 -1.34 23.14
C GLY A 138 35.11 -2.26 22.89
N HIS A 139 33.89 -1.72 22.98
CA HIS A 139 32.69 -2.42 22.53
C HIS A 139 32.82 -2.70 21.01
N PRO A 140 32.62 -3.95 20.55
CA PRO A 140 32.64 -4.25 19.13
C PRO A 140 31.60 -3.40 18.40
N ALA A 141 31.97 -2.90 17.22
CA ALA A 141 31.06 -2.14 16.37
C ALA A 141 29.81 -2.97 16.06
N ALA A 142 28.65 -2.32 16.02
CA ALA A 142 27.39 -3.00 15.73
C ALA A 142 27.48 -3.68 14.35
N PRO A 143 27.13 -4.98 14.25
CA PRO A 143 27.17 -5.69 12.98
C PRO A 143 26.12 -5.12 12.03
N LEU A 144 26.46 -5.08 10.74
CA LEU A 144 25.52 -4.71 9.69
C LEU A 144 24.53 -5.87 9.47
N VAL A 145 23.27 -5.65 9.85
CA VAL A 145 22.20 -6.62 9.64
C VAL A 145 21.80 -6.66 8.16
N ASP A 146 21.72 -7.86 7.59
CA ASP A 146 21.12 -8.07 6.28
C ASP A 146 19.59 -7.96 6.37
N GLU A 147 19.06 -6.80 6.00
CA GLU A 147 17.62 -6.53 5.99
C GLU A 147 16.86 -7.26 4.87
N THR A 148 17.55 -7.95 3.94
CA THR A 148 16.87 -8.70 2.87
C THR A 148 16.33 -10.05 3.34
N ASN A 149 16.83 -10.58 4.47
CA ASN A 149 16.37 -11.82 5.09
C ASN A 149 16.36 -11.74 6.62
N LEU A 150 15.23 -11.26 7.14
CA LEU A 150 14.88 -11.13 8.55
C LEU A 150 13.97 -12.29 9.02
N SER A 151 13.95 -13.40 8.29
CA SER A 151 13.09 -14.55 8.62
C SER A 151 13.41 -15.15 9.99
N LEU A 152 12.38 -15.69 10.65
CA LEU A 152 12.56 -16.40 11.94
C LEU A 152 13.47 -17.61 11.81
N SER A 153 13.47 -18.28 10.65
CA SER A 153 14.39 -19.39 10.38
C SER A 153 15.85 -18.92 10.40
N ARG A 154 16.15 -17.81 9.72
CA ARG A 154 17.50 -17.24 9.72
C ARG A 154 17.94 -16.77 11.10
N LEU A 155 17.04 -16.13 11.85
CA LEU A 155 17.32 -15.73 13.24
C LEU A 155 17.59 -16.95 14.13
N GLY A 156 16.82 -18.02 13.97
CA GLY A 156 17.00 -19.27 14.70
C GLY A 156 18.36 -19.91 14.43
N GLU A 157 18.85 -19.83 13.19
CA GLU A 157 20.17 -20.31 12.83
C GLU A 157 21.29 -19.53 13.52
N LEU A 158 21.21 -18.20 13.54
CA LEU A 158 22.18 -17.37 14.28
C LEU A 158 22.16 -17.67 15.78
N LYS A 159 20.98 -17.87 16.37
CA LYS A 159 20.86 -18.25 17.79
C LYS A 159 21.49 -19.63 18.07
N ARG A 160 21.41 -20.58 17.13
CA ARG A 160 22.07 -21.88 17.25
C ARG A 160 23.59 -21.74 17.25
N GLN A 161 24.13 -20.98 16.30
CA GLN A 161 25.57 -20.67 16.22
C GLN A 161 26.07 -19.99 17.50
N LEU A 162 25.29 -19.04 18.02
CA LEU A 162 25.61 -18.39 19.29
C LEU A 162 25.72 -19.39 20.45
N ASN A 163 24.78 -20.32 20.55
CA ASN A 163 24.78 -21.35 21.61
C ASN A 163 25.96 -22.33 21.48
N GLU A 164 26.34 -22.68 20.24
CA GLU A 164 27.53 -23.52 19.97
C GLU A 164 28.81 -22.81 20.43
N LEU A 165 29.00 -21.54 20.09
CA LEU A 165 30.14 -20.72 20.54
C LEU A 165 30.21 -20.58 22.06
N GLN A 166 29.07 -20.39 22.71
CA GLN A 166 28.99 -20.34 24.18
C GLN A 166 29.42 -21.67 24.80
N THR A 167 29.09 -22.80 24.17
CA THR A 167 29.47 -24.13 24.64
C THR A 167 30.97 -24.38 24.45
N GLU A 168 31.53 -24.05 23.28
CA GLU A 168 32.97 -24.19 23.01
C GLU A 168 33.82 -23.38 23.99
N LYS A 169 33.43 -22.12 24.25
CA LYS A 169 34.10 -21.28 25.24
C LYS A 169 34.19 -21.95 26.62
N VAL A 170 33.14 -22.65 27.06
CA VAL A 170 33.14 -23.37 28.35
C VAL A 170 34.10 -24.55 28.32
N VAL A 171 34.22 -25.26 27.20
CA VAL A 171 35.15 -26.39 27.05
C VAL A 171 36.61 -25.93 27.02
N TYR A 172 36.92 -24.78 26.42
CA TYR A 172 38.28 -24.22 26.39
C TYR A 172 38.69 -23.48 27.69
N LEU A 173 37.75 -23.23 28.60
CA LEU A 173 37.99 -22.61 29.92
C LEU A 173 38.06 -23.64 31.08
N LEU A 174 37.87 -24.94 30.79
CA LEU A 174 38.07 -26.07 31.71
C LEU A 174 39.40 -26.77 31.41
#